data_AF-A0AAW7XH21-F1
#
_entry.id   AF-A0AAW7XH21-F1
#
_cell.length_a   1.000
_cell.length_b   1.000
_cell.length_c   1.000
_cell.angle_alpha   90.00
_cell.angle_beta   90.00
_cell.angle_gamma   90.00
#
_symmetry.space_group_name_H-M   'P 1'
#
loop_
_entity.id
_entity.type
_entity.pdbx_description
1 polymer ?
#
loop_
_entity_poly.entity_id
_entity_poly.type
_entity_poly.pdbx_seq_one_letter_code
_entity_poly.pdbx_strand_id
1 'polypeptide(L)' 'MNQKPTPPGEYDCCESACEPCVWDVYYEELRAWNEAEKQRKLAEAAKDEEPSDSPLR' A
#
# COMPACT_ATOMS: atom_id res chain seq x y z
N MET A 1 -8.02 3.34 5.04
CA MET A 1 -7.33 2.20 4.41
C MET A 1 -7.14 2.57 2.95
N ASN A 2 -5.90 2.84 2.53
CA ASN A 2 -5.63 3.04 1.11
C ASN A 2 -5.69 1.66 0.44
N GLN A 3 -6.57 1.54 -0.56
CA GLN A 3 -6.64 0.33 -1.38
C GLN A 3 -5.42 0.27 -2.30
N LYS A 4 -4.99 -0.94 -2.67
CA LYS A 4 -3.88 -1.11 -3.61
C LYS A 4 -4.31 -0.50 -4.96
N PRO A 5 -3.50 0.38 -5.58
CA PRO A 5 -3.85 0.94 -6.87
C PRO A 5 -3.92 -0.18 -7.92
N THR A 6 -4.83 -0.01 -8.88
CA THR A 6 -4.99 -0.93 -10.00
C THR A 6 -4.16 -0.42 -11.17
N PRO A 7 -3.40 -1.29 -11.87
CA PRO A 7 -2.63 -0.86 -13.02
C PRO A 7 -3.56 -0.31 -14.12
N PRO A 8 -3.13 0.71 -14.87
CA PRO A 8 -3.88 1.18 -16.04
C PRO A 8 -4.01 0.07 -17.08
N GLY A 9 -5.11 0.09 -17.84
CA GLY A 9 -5.33 -0.83 -18.94
C GLY A 9 -4.42 -0.55 -20.14
N GLU A 10 -4.31 -1.53 -21.05
CA GLU A 10 -3.45 -1.43 -22.24
C GLU A 10 -3.78 -0.21 -23.12
N TYR A 11 -5.05 0.22 -23.13
CA TYR A 11 -5.53 1.37 -23.91
C TYR A 11 -5.61 2.68 -23.12
N ASP A 12 -5.36 2.65 -21.82
CA ASP A 12 -5.33 3.86 -20.99
C ASP A 12 -3.99 4.61 -21.14
N CYS A 13 -2.96 3.91 -21.59
CA CYS A 13 -1.66 4.48 -21.87
C CYS A 13 -1.64 5.11 -23.27
N CYS A 14 -1.62 6.45 -23.33
CA CYS A 14 -1.49 7.17 -24.61
C CYS A 14 -0.05 7.22 -25.14
N GLU A 15 0.83 6.33 -24.65
CA GLU A 15 2.25 6.06 -24.96
C GLU A 15 3.23 7.25 -24.86
N SER A 16 2.85 8.46 -25.25
CA SER A 16 3.57 9.73 -25.06
C SER A 16 2.68 10.97 -25.29
N ALA A 17 1.39 10.80 -25.59
CA ALA A 17 0.52 11.92 -25.97
C ALA A 17 -0.11 12.67 -24.78
N CYS A 18 -0.05 12.11 -23.57
CA CYS A 18 -0.66 12.67 -22.37
C CYS A 18 0.39 12.86 -21.26
N GLU A 19 0.43 14.05 -20.67
CA GLU A 19 1.21 14.36 -19.46
C GLU A 19 0.28 14.84 -18.33
N PRO A 20 0.39 14.29 -17.11
CA PRO A 20 1.33 13.25 -16.67
C PRO A 20 1.01 11.85 -17.23
N CYS A 21 2.04 10.99 -17.36
CA CYS A 21 1.85 9.61 -17.80
C CYS A 21 1.03 8.83 -16.77
N VAL A 22 0.05 8.06 -17.22
CA VAL A 22 -0.80 7.22 -16.35
C VAL A 22 0.02 6.23 -15.51
N TRP A 23 1.16 5.77 -16.04
CA TRP A 23 2.08 4.90 -15.32
C TRP A 23 2.82 5.62 -14.20
N ASP A 24 3.16 6.90 -14.39
CA ASP A 24 3.85 7.69 -13.35
C ASP A 24 2.94 7.84 -12.13
N VAL A 25 1.68 8.22 -12.37
CA VAL A 25 0.66 8.34 -11.31
C VAL A 25 0.46 6.99 -10.61
N TYR A 26 0.31 5.91 -11.37
CA TYR A 26 0.16 4.57 -10.80
C TYR A 26 1.35 4.16 -9.90
N TYR A 27 2.60 4.40 -10.34
CA TYR A 27 3.77 4.04 -9.54
C TYR A 27 3.96 4.93 -8.32
N GLU A 28 3.55 6.20 -8.37
CA GLU A 28 3.51 7.07 -7.19
C GLU A 28 2.53 6.53 -6.14
N GLU A 29 1.30 6.23 -6.54
CA GLU A 29 0.29 5.67 -5.65
C GLU A 29 0.73 4.29 -5.10
N LEU A 30 1.34 3.46 -5.96
CA LEU A 30 1.80 2.12 -5.56
C LEU A 30 2.93 2.21 -4.53
N ARG A 31 3.84 3.17 -4.67
CA ARG A 31 4.90 3.41 -3.68
C ARG A 31 4.32 3.81 -2.33
N ALA A 32 3.39 4.77 -2.32
CA ALA A 32 2.72 5.22 -1.10
C ALA A 32 1.94 4.07 -0.43
N TRP A 33 1.25 3.24 -1.22
CA TRP A 33 0.54 2.07 -0.71
C TRP A 33 1.49 1.03 -0.11
N ASN A 34 2.59 0.70 -0.78
CA ASN A 34 3.58 -0.26 -0.28
C ASN A 34 4.19 0.20 1.06
N GLU A 35 4.48 1.49 1.19
CA GLU A 35 5.01 2.06 2.43
C GLU A 35 3.98 1.97 3.56
N ALA A 36 2.74 2.38 3.31
CA ALA A 36 1.65 2.27 4.28
C ALA A 36 1.42 0.81 4.72
N GLU A 37 1.47 -0.14 3.78
CA GLU A 37 1.26 -1.55 4.07
C GLU A 37 2.42 -2.15 4.88
N LYS A 38 3.65 -1.72 4.62
CA LYS A 38 4.81 -2.09 5.45
C LYS A 38 4.64 -1.61 6.89
N GLN A 39 4.22 -0.35 7.08
CA GLN A 39 3.98 0.19 8.43
C GLN A 39 2.84 -0.55 9.14
N ARG A 40 1.77 -0.88 8.41
CA ARG A 40 0.64 -1.65 8.95
C ARG A 40 1.08 -3.02 9.47
N LYS A 41 1.85 -3.77 8.66
CA LYS A 41 2.38 -5.09 9.05
C LYS A 41 3.32 -5.02 10.25
N LEU A 42 4.17 -4.00 10.33
CA LEU A 42 5.03 -3.78 11.50
C LEU A 42 4.20 -3.48 12.75
N ALA A 43 3.15 -2.67 12.62
CA ALA A 43 2.26 -2.34 13.73
C ALA A 43 1.38 -3.52 14.16
N GLU A 44 1.00 -4.43 13.25
CA GLU A 44 0.30 -5.68 13.57
C GLU A 44 1.23 -6.64 14.33
N ALA A 45 2.44 -6.86 13.83
CA ALA A 45 3.43 -7.70 14.51
C ALA A 45 3.75 -7.22 15.93
N ALA A 46 3.79 -5.90 16.15
CA ALA A 46 4.00 -5.32 17.48
C ALA A 46 2.78 -5.43 18.42
N LYS A 47 1.56 -5.68 17.89
CA LYS A 47 0.34 -5.86 18.68
C LYS A 47 0.09 -7.31 19.07
N ASP A 48 0.63 -8.26 18.31
CA ASP A 48 0.55 -9.68 18.62
C ASP A 48 1.51 -10.10 19.75
N GLU A 49 2.43 -9.22 20.17
CA GLU A 49 3.32 -9.39 21.33
C GLU A 49 2.80 -8.69 22.61
N GLU A 50 1.48 -8.68 22.85
CA GLU A 50 0.95 -8.45 24.20
C GLU A 50 1.03 -9.77 24.99
N PRO A 51 1.83 -9.87 26.07
CA PRO A 51 1.88 -11.05 26.90
C PRO A 51 0.54 -11.20 27.62
N SER A 52 -0.33 -12.06 27.09
CA SER A 52 -1.43 -12.68 27.83
C SER A 52 -0.87 -13.61 28.91
N ASP A 53 -0.13 -13.06 29.86
CA ASP A 53 0.10 -13.65 31.18
C ASP A 53 -0.55 -12.70 32.19
N SER A 54 -1.88 -12.76 32.28
CA SER A 54 -2.56 -12.27 33.47
C SER A 54 -2.69 -13.49 34.39
N PRO A 55 -1.90 -13.58 35.47
CA PRO A 55 -1.94 -14.72 36.38
C PRO A 55 -3.28 -14.73 37.11
N LEU A 56 -3.87 -15.92 37.20
CA LEU A 56 -5.02 -16.25 38.04
C LEU A 56 -4.98 -15.52 39.40
N ARG A 57 -6.02 -14.74 39.69
CA ARG A 57 -6.44 -14.38 41.05
C ARG A 57 -7.96 -14.32 41.14
#